data_AF-A0A9P1M3S3-F1
#
_entry.id   AF-A0A9P1M3S3-F1
#
_cell.length_a   1.000
_cell.length_b   1.000
_cell.length_c   1.000
_cell.angle_alpha   90.00
_cell.angle_beta   90.00
_cell.angle_gamma   90.00
#
_symmetry.space_group_name_H-M   'P 1'
#
loop_
_entity.id
_entity.type
_entity.pdbx_description
1 polymer ?
#
loop_
_entity_poly.entity_id
_entity_poly.type
_entity_poly.pdbx_seq_one_letter_code
_entity_poly.pdbx_strand_id
1 'polypeptide(L)'
;MSGYRYRITIEPLTDRKGEPLDKAPVTFEAENHDEILGIIERLQTREDLDFGKEKTAAFALGLKLFSETMMENRKHPIFAPLRTAFMDFMTNLKKGSTRDRGE
;
A
#
# COMPACT_ATOMS: atom_id res chain seq x y z
N MET A 1 -20.12 1.29 -5.88
CA MET A 1 -20.07 0.85 -4.47
C MET A 1 -19.35 1.93 -3.70
N SER A 2 -19.77 2.26 -2.48
CA SER A 2 -19.13 3.29 -1.67
C SER A 2 -17.79 2.76 -1.12
N GLY A 3 -16.67 3.32 -1.57
CA GLY A 3 -15.36 3.07 -0.97
C GLY A 3 -15.09 3.95 0.26
N TYR A 4 -14.01 3.64 0.95
CA TYR A 4 -13.43 4.50 1.98
C TYR A 4 -12.70 5.66 1.32
N ARG A 5 -12.81 6.87 1.89
CA ARG A 5 -12.06 8.03 1.41
C ARG A 5 -10.99 8.44 2.40
N TYR A 6 -9.81 8.69 1.86
CA TYR A 6 -8.65 9.11 2.63
C TYR A 6 -8.11 10.43 2.07
N ARG A 7 -7.72 11.33 2.96
CA ARG A 7 -6.86 12.47 2.62
C ARG A 7 -5.42 12.09 2.94
N ILE A 8 -4.55 12.23 1.96
CA ILE A 8 -3.13 11.87 2.06
C ILE A 8 -2.31 13.14 1.86
N THR A 9 -1.36 13.37 2.77
CA THR A 9 -0.39 14.46 2.67
C THR A 9 1.02 13.86 2.66
N ILE A 10 1.84 14.28 1.70
CA ILE A 10 3.27 13.94 1.63
C ILE A 10 4.04 15.21 1.97
N GLU A 11 4.71 15.19 3.13
CA GLU A 11 5.54 16.30 3.61
C GLU A 11 7.03 16.00 3.33
N PRO A 12 7.75 16.91 2.66
CA PRO A 12 9.18 16.73 2.43
C PRO A 12 9.95 16.98 3.73
N LEU A 13 10.81 16.03 4.09
CA LEU A 13 11.67 16.14 5.28
C LEU A 13 13.11 16.47 4.86
N THR A 14 13.77 15.52 4.20
CA THR A 14 15.17 15.67 3.77
C THR A 14 15.41 15.16 2.36
N ASP A 15 16.48 15.65 1.73
CA ASP A 15 17.00 15.15 0.47
C ASP A 15 17.93 13.93 0.68
N ARG A 16 18.59 13.47 -0.40
CA ARG A 16 19.51 12.31 -0.33
C ARG A 16 20.79 12.56 0.48
N LYS A 17 21.11 13.83 0.78
CA LYS A 17 22.26 14.24 1.59
C LYS A 17 21.89 14.45 3.06
N GLY A 18 20.59 14.36 3.39
CA GLY A 18 20.08 14.62 4.73
C GLY A 18 19.74 16.10 4.98
N GLU A 19 19.85 16.96 3.96
CA GLU A 19 19.52 18.38 4.09
C GLU A 19 18.01 18.59 3.97
N PRO A 20 17.43 19.60 4.65
CA PRO A 20 16.00 19.89 4.55
C PRO A 20 15.56 20.06 3.09
N LEU A 21 14.51 19.35 2.71
CA LEU A 21 13.98 19.41 1.34
C LEU A 21 12.98 20.56 1.22
N ASP A 22 13.40 21.68 0.62
CA ASP A 22 12.55 22.86 0.40
C ASP A 22 11.57 22.64 -0.77
N LYS A 23 10.47 21.95 -0.47
CA LYS A 23 9.32 21.77 -1.36
C LYS A 23 8.01 21.93 -0.57
N ALA A 24 6.96 22.39 -1.25
CA ALA A 24 5.64 22.38 -0.66
C ALA A 24 5.12 20.94 -0.50
N PRO A 25 4.40 20.61 0.59
CA PRO A 25 3.67 19.36 0.70
C PRO A 25 2.66 19.19 -0.44
N VAL A 26 2.39 17.93 -0.82
CA VAL A 26 1.28 17.57 -1.70
C VAL A 26 0.18 16.91 -0.89
N THR A 27 -1.05 17.39 -1.06
CA THR A 27 -2.26 16.79 -0.48
C THR A 27 -3.23 16.37 -1.57
N PHE A 28 -3.78 15.17 -1.47
CA PHE A 28 -4.82 14.67 -2.38
C PHE A 28 -5.81 13.76 -1.62
N GLU A 29 -6.95 13.49 -2.25
CA GLU A 29 -7.93 12.53 -1.77
C GLU A 29 -7.92 11.28 -2.65
N ALA A 30 -8.02 10.11 -2.03
CA ALA A 30 -8.11 8.84 -2.71
C ALA A 30 -9.30 8.03 -2.16
N GLU A 31 -10.07 7.44 -3.05
CA GLU A 31 -11.05 6.40 -2.70
C GLU A 31 -10.34 5.04 -2.72
N ASN A 32 -10.71 4.13 -1.81
CA ASN A 32 -10.26 2.75 -1.82
C ASN A 32 -11.39 1.81 -1.40
N HIS A 33 -11.48 0.65 -2.04
CA HIS A 33 -12.51 -0.33 -1.69
C HIS A 33 -12.29 -0.98 -0.31
N ASP A 34 -11.05 -1.04 0.15
CA ASP A 34 -10.70 -1.64 1.44
C ASP A 34 -10.34 -0.58 2.47
N GLU A 35 -10.53 -0.92 3.74
CA GLU A 35 -10.17 -0.06 4.87
C GLU A 35 -8.64 -0.12 5.13
N ILE A 36 -7.91 0.93 4.71
CA ILE A 36 -6.44 0.98 4.70
C ILE A 36 -5.85 0.92 6.12
N LEU A 37 -6.45 1.57 7.12
CA LEU A 37 -5.86 1.65 8.45
C LEU A 37 -5.86 0.28 9.15
N GLY A 38 -6.97 -0.43 9.09
CA GLY A 38 -7.10 -1.79 9.59
C GLY A 38 -6.29 -2.80 8.77
N ILE A 39 -5.98 -2.52 7.51
CA ILE A 39 -4.97 -3.31 6.77
C ILE A 39 -3.57 -3.07 7.34
N ILE A 40 -3.20 -1.81 7.61
CA ILE A 40 -1.91 -1.48 8.24
C ILE A 40 -1.78 -2.22 9.57
N GLU A 41 -2.79 -2.14 10.44
CA GLU A 41 -2.82 -2.82 11.73
C GLU A 41 -2.62 -4.33 11.58
N ARG A 42 -3.42 -4.98 10.71
CA ARG A 42 -3.31 -6.43 10.47
C ARG A 42 -1.98 -6.86 9.88
N LEU A 43 -1.36 -6.06 9.01
CA LEU A 43 -0.06 -6.40 8.45
C LEU A 43 1.07 -6.16 9.47
N GLN A 44 0.92 -5.21 10.39
CA GLN A 44 1.90 -4.96 11.45
C GLN A 44 1.93 -6.06 12.51
N THR A 45 0.86 -6.86 12.66
CA THR A 45 0.85 -8.04 13.54
C THR A 45 1.48 -9.27 12.92
N ARG A 46 1.79 -9.24 11.62
CA ARG A 46 2.34 -10.40 10.92
C ARG A 46 3.85 -10.51 11.07
N GLU A 47 4.29 -11.53 11.79
CA GLU A 47 5.72 -11.80 12.01
C GLU A 47 6.44 -12.22 10.74
N ASP A 48 5.76 -12.86 9.79
CA ASP A 48 6.38 -13.39 8.57
C ASP A 48 6.76 -12.32 7.54
N LEU A 49 6.27 -11.09 7.68
CA LEU A 49 6.69 -9.96 6.85
C LEU A 49 8.00 -9.34 7.35
N ASP A 50 8.19 -9.24 8.67
CA ASP A 50 9.40 -8.73 9.33
C ASP A 50 10.00 -7.42 8.73
N PHE A 51 9.16 -6.53 8.21
CA PHE A 51 9.61 -5.24 7.68
C PHE A 51 9.79 -4.18 8.78
N GLY A 52 9.24 -4.41 9.97
CA GLY A 52 9.08 -3.40 11.02
C GLY A 52 7.88 -2.47 10.76
N LYS A 53 7.35 -1.86 11.83
CA LYS A 53 6.06 -1.14 11.82
C LYS A 53 5.95 -0.07 10.72
N GLU A 54 6.94 0.80 10.61
CA GLU A 54 6.92 1.93 9.66
C GLU A 54 6.96 1.46 8.21
N LYS A 55 7.84 0.50 7.89
CA LYS A 55 7.92 -0.03 6.53
C LYS A 55 6.67 -0.83 6.16
N THR A 56 6.07 -1.55 7.10
CA THR A 56 4.80 -2.25 6.88
C THR A 56 3.66 -1.26 6.60
N ALA A 57 3.58 -0.15 7.35
CA ALA A 57 2.58 0.88 7.09
C ALA A 57 2.75 1.51 5.71
N ALA A 58 3.98 1.89 5.34
CA ALA A 58 4.28 2.44 4.02
C ALA A 58 3.99 1.44 2.89
N PHE A 59 4.34 0.16 3.08
CA PHE A 59 4.05 -0.92 2.15
C PHE A 59 2.55 -1.11 1.94
N ALA A 60 1.78 -1.19 3.02
CA ALA A 60 0.33 -1.35 2.98
C ALA A 60 -0.34 -0.18 2.26
N LEU A 61 -0.03 1.06 2.65
CA LEU A 61 -0.56 2.27 2.01
C LEU A 61 -0.23 2.28 0.51
N GLY A 62 1.05 2.10 0.15
CA GLY A 62 1.50 2.12 -1.23
C GLY A 62 0.83 1.03 -2.08
N LEU A 63 0.75 -0.19 -1.55
CA LEU A 63 0.09 -1.31 -2.22
C LEU A 63 -1.37 -1.00 -2.49
N LYS A 64 -2.08 -0.43 -1.52
CA LYS A 64 -3.51 -0.14 -1.63
C LYS A 64 -3.80 0.97 -2.64
N LEU A 65 -3.04 2.06 -2.61
CA LEU A 65 -3.17 3.14 -3.60
C LEU A 65 -2.82 2.68 -5.02
N PHE A 66 -1.75 1.90 -5.16
CA PHE A 66 -1.34 1.34 -6.45
C PHE A 66 -2.39 0.36 -7.00
N SER A 67 -2.86 -0.57 -6.16
CA SER A 67 -3.83 -1.60 -6.56
C SER A 67 -5.14 -1.00 -7.05
N GLU A 68 -5.62 0.06 -6.40
CA GLU A 68 -6.84 0.77 -6.80
C GLU A 68 -6.68 1.45 -8.15
N THR A 69 -5.59 2.22 -8.32
CA THR A 69 -5.26 2.87 -9.59
C THR A 69 -5.19 1.84 -10.73
N MET A 70 -4.56 0.69 -10.48
CA MET A 70 -4.47 -0.38 -11.45
C MET A 70 -5.85 -0.99 -11.77
N MET A 71 -6.75 -1.14 -10.79
CA MET A 71 -8.08 -1.71 -11.00
C MET A 71 -9.02 -0.78 -11.77
N GLU A 72 -9.03 0.50 -11.42
CA GLU A 72 -9.77 1.55 -12.13
C GLU A 72 -9.31 1.65 -13.59
N ASN A 73 -7.98 1.59 -13.79
CA ASN A 73 -7.35 1.71 -15.09
C ASN A 73 -6.96 0.36 -15.68
N ARG A 74 -7.65 -0.73 -15.31
CA ARG A 74 -7.22 -2.10 -15.64
C ARG A 74 -6.88 -2.27 -17.12
N LYS A 75 -7.65 -1.66 -18.03
CA LYS A 75 -7.48 -1.74 -19.50
C LYS A 75 -6.23 -1.01 -20.02
N HIS A 76 -5.55 -0.20 -19.22
CA HIS A 76 -4.39 0.57 -19.64
C HIS A 76 -3.20 -0.36 -19.97
N PRO A 77 -2.49 -0.16 -21.10
CA PRO A 77 -1.43 -1.06 -21.55
C PRO A 77 -0.30 -1.27 -20.54
N ILE A 78 0.03 -0.26 -19.73
CA ILE A 78 1.10 -0.34 -18.72
C ILE A 78 0.87 -1.44 -17.68
N PHE A 79 -0.41 -1.76 -17.39
CA PHE A 79 -0.76 -2.76 -16.38
C PHE A 79 -0.93 -4.16 -16.98
N ALA A 80 -1.17 -4.28 -18.29
CA ALA A 80 -1.41 -5.55 -18.96
C ALA A 80 -0.35 -6.63 -18.63
N PRO A 81 0.97 -6.37 -18.71
CA PRO A 81 1.97 -7.39 -18.39
C PRO A 81 2.07 -7.69 -16.88
N LEU A 82 1.60 -6.78 -16.01
CA LEU A 82 1.72 -6.90 -14.57
C LEU A 82 0.55 -7.64 -13.92
N ARG A 83 -0.63 -7.68 -14.54
CA ARG A 83 -1.87 -8.20 -13.93
C ARG A 83 -1.72 -9.57 -13.29
N THR A 84 -1.21 -10.56 -14.03
CA THR A 84 -1.09 -11.94 -13.53
C THR A 84 -0.13 -12.02 -12.35
N ALA A 85 1.07 -11.47 -12.50
CA ALA A 85 2.06 -11.45 -11.43
C ALA A 85 1.55 -10.70 -10.18
N PHE A 86 0.79 -9.62 -10.37
CA PHE A 86 0.18 -8.88 -9.27
C PHE A 86 -0.91 -9.70 -8.55
N MET A 87 -1.74 -10.45 -9.27
CA MET A 87 -2.72 -11.35 -8.65
C MET A 87 -2.04 -12.46 -7.83
N ASP A 88 -0.96 -13.04 -8.34
CA ASP A 88 -0.18 -14.06 -7.62
C ASP A 88 0.46 -13.46 -6.36
N PHE A 89 1.04 -12.27 -6.48
CA PHE A 89 1.58 -11.51 -5.35
C PHE A 89 0.51 -11.28 -4.26
N MET A 90 -0.67 -10.74 -4.64
CA MET A 90 -1.77 -10.50 -3.70
C MET A 90 -2.28 -11.78 -3.06
N THR A 91 -2.31 -12.88 -3.81
CA THR A 91 -2.70 -14.20 -3.30
C THR A 91 -1.72 -14.69 -2.24
N ASN A 92 -0.42 -14.58 -2.49
CA ASN A 92 0.62 -14.97 -1.53
C ASN A 92 0.62 -14.06 -0.29
N LEU A 93 0.46 -12.75 -0.50
CA LEU A 93 0.33 -11.80 0.61
C LEU A 93 -0.87 -12.16 1.49
N LYS A 94 -2.05 -12.42 0.93
CA LYS A 94 -3.26 -12.77 1.69
C LYS A 94 -3.18 -14.13 2.39
N LYS A 95 -2.48 -15.11 1.81
CA LYS A 95 -2.30 -16.43 2.42
C LYS A 95 -1.50 -16.37 3.72
N GLY A 96 -0.54 -15.45 3.81
CA GLY A 96 0.44 -15.41 4.90
C GLY A 96 1.30 -16.67 4.97
N SER A 97 2.20 -16.74 5.95
CA SER A 97 2.88 -17.99 6.28
C SER A 97 1.88 -19.02 6.83
N THR A 98 2.16 -20.31 6.66
CA THR A 98 1.39 -21.40 7.30
C THR A 98 1.45 -21.37 8.83
N ARG A 99 2.37 -20.61 9.44
CA ARG A 99 2.52 -20.47 10.90
C ARG A 99 1.47 -19.57 11.55
N ASP A 100 0.90 -18.62 10.80
CA ASP A 100 -0.09 -17.65 11.31
C ASP A 100 -1.55 -18.14 11.20
N ARG A 101 -1.78 -19.34 10.67
CA ARG A 101 -3.13 -19.91 10.46
C ARG A 101 -3.64 -20.75 11.64
N GLY A 102 -3.00 -20.66 12.80
CA GLY A 102 -3.41 -21.39 13.98
C GLY A 102 -2.98 -20.68 15.25
N GLU A 103 -3.82 -19.74 15.69
CA GLU A 103 -4.19 -19.43 17.08
C GLU A 103 -5.59 -18.79 17.09
#